data_AF-A0A352BFU1-F1
#
_entry.id   AF-A0A352BFU1-F1
#
_cell.length_a   1.000
_cell.length_b   1.000
_cell.length_c   1.000
_cell.angle_alpha   90.00
_cell.angle_beta   90.00
_cell.angle_gamma   90.00
#
_symmetry.space_group_name_H-M   'P 1'
#
loop_
_entity.id
_entity.type
_entity.pdbx_description
1 polymer ?
#
loop_
_entity_poly.entity_id
_entity_poly.type
_entity_poly.pdbx_seq_one_letter_code
_entity_poly.pdbx_strand_id
1 'polypeptide(L)'
;MKLKDIVMQYLENIKYSIKQKTYLFYLQMNEIYVVGFNKEISLSNLNEFIVSIKEKYSYSTTKLVKSLINRSLNLAFENGLTKEKIVITLHLKNQQIRKVQALEKQEQAKLENYILENNKIYYFGILLSLYTGLRLGEVLALKWQNIDIKNKLIYVDKSVGTISQNHKTLTIESSPKTQSSIREIPISKKLLDLIKVLRQNPKSDYVIVSHNGKQIQSRAYQKSFENLLKKLHIKHYGFHSLRHTFATRLLENKVDIKTISELLGHSNPSITLNRYVHTNIENKRRAMQKIKFAV
;
A
#
# COMPACT_ATOMS: atom_id res chain seq x y z
N MET A 1 -18.47 14.60 -28.91
CA MET A 1 -18.48 14.07 -27.52
C MET A 1 -17.14 14.40 -26.86
N LYS A 2 -17.11 14.89 -25.62
CA LYS A 2 -15.83 15.24 -24.95
C LYS A 2 -15.20 13.98 -24.34
N LEU A 3 -13.87 13.97 -24.23
CA LEU A 3 -13.14 12.81 -23.67
C LEU A 3 -13.58 12.47 -22.23
N LYS A 4 -13.86 13.49 -21.41
CA LYS A 4 -14.35 13.29 -20.04
C LYS A 4 -15.67 12.51 -19.99
N ASP A 5 -16.54 12.70 -20.98
CA ASP A 5 -17.87 12.07 -21.04
C ASP A 5 -17.73 10.60 -21.45
N ILE A 6 -16.81 10.31 -22.39
CA ILE A 6 -16.40 8.94 -22.75
C ILE A 6 -15.89 8.19 -21.53
N VAL A 7 -15.01 8.82 -20.74
CA VAL A 7 -14.50 8.20 -19.52
C VAL A 7 -15.63 7.98 -18.51
N MET A 8 -16.56 8.93 -18.34
CA MET A 8 -17.71 8.74 -17.45
C MET A 8 -18.58 7.54 -17.85
N GLN A 9 -18.87 7.37 -19.15
CA GLN A 9 -19.64 6.21 -19.63
C GLN A 9 -18.92 4.89 -19.32
N TYR A 10 -17.60 4.84 -19.55
CA TYR A 10 -16.80 3.68 -19.17
C TYR A 10 -16.85 3.40 -17.66
N LEU A 11 -16.82 4.45 -16.82
CA LEU A 11 -16.89 4.29 -15.37
C LEU A 11 -18.24 3.76 -14.90
N GLU A 12 -19.36 4.24 -15.46
CA GLU A 12 -20.68 3.69 -15.15
C GLU A 12 -20.80 2.22 -15.60
N ASN A 13 -20.23 1.86 -16.76
CA ASN A 13 -20.24 0.48 -17.26
C ASN A 13 -19.50 -0.51 -16.34
N ILE A 14 -18.41 -0.10 -15.70
CA ILE A 14 -17.62 -0.98 -14.82
C ILE A 14 -17.97 -0.87 -13.34
N LYS A 15 -18.87 0.04 -12.96
CA LYS A 15 -19.18 0.42 -11.57
C LYS A 15 -19.48 -0.75 -10.66
N TYR A 16 -20.23 -1.73 -11.17
CA TYR A 16 -20.62 -2.94 -10.43
C TYR A 16 -19.56 -4.06 -10.49
N SER A 17 -18.61 -3.96 -11.41
CA SER A 17 -17.55 -4.96 -11.63
C SER A 17 -16.26 -4.65 -10.85
N ILE A 18 -16.18 -3.48 -10.20
CA ILE A 18 -15.00 -3.06 -9.43
C ILE A 18 -15.38 -2.63 -8.00
N LYS A 19 -14.40 -2.68 -7.09
CA LYS A 19 -14.60 -2.19 -5.72
C LYS A 19 -14.95 -0.70 -5.72
N GLN A 20 -15.89 -0.29 -4.86
CA GLN A 20 -16.36 1.09 -4.73
C GLN A 20 -15.21 2.11 -4.60
N LYS A 21 -14.16 1.79 -3.83
CA LYS A 21 -12.98 2.65 -3.70
C LYS A 21 -12.23 2.85 -5.03
N THR A 22 -12.14 1.82 -5.86
CA THR A 22 -11.51 1.91 -7.20
C THR A 22 -12.35 2.77 -8.12
N TYR A 23 -13.67 2.62 -8.08
CA TYR A 23 -14.62 3.43 -8.84
C TYR A 23 -14.50 4.92 -8.51
N LEU A 24 -14.63 5.26 -7.23
CA LEU A 24 -14.49 6.64 -6.74
C LEU A 24 -13.11 7.23 -7.06
N PHE A 25 -12.05 6.42 -7.01
CA PHE A 25 -10.72 6.86 -7.39
C PHE A 25 -10.63 7.20 -8.88
N TYR A 26 -11.23 6.41 -9.77
CA TYR A 26 -11.25 6.72 -11.20
C TYR A 26 -12.10 7.94 -11.54
N LEU A 27 -13.22 8.17 -10.83
CA LEU A 27 -13.97 9.43 -10.94
C LEU A 27 -13.08 10.63 -10.65
N GLN A 28 -12.32 10.60 -9.55
CA GLN A 28 -11.35 11.65 -9.23
C GLN A 28 -10.28 11.81 -10.32
N MET A 29 -9.81 10.71 -10.93
CA MET A 29 -8.84 10.82 -12.02
C MET A 29 -9.44 11.52 -13.25
N ASN A 30 -10.71 11.27 -13.53
CA ASN A 30 -11.42 11.95 -14.61
C ASN A 30 -11.53 13.45 -14.34
N GLU A 31 -11.95 13.82 -13.12
CA GLU A 31 -12.13 15.21 -12.68
C GLU A 31 -10.82 15.99 -12.59
N ILE A 32 -9.72 15.36 -12.14
CA ILE A 32 -8.45 16.07 -11.93
C ILE A 32 -7.66 16.16 -13.23
N TYR A 33 -7.62 15.09 -14.02
CA TYR A 33 -6.72 14.99 -15.17
C TYR A 33 -7.48 15.14 -16.48
N VAL A 34 -8.42 14.24 -16.76
CA VAL A 34 -9.04 14.11 -18.09
C VAL A 34 -9.91 15.32 -18.44
N VAL A 35 -10.52 15.98 -17.45
CA VAL A 35 -11.36 17.18 -17.67
C VAL A 35 -10.59 18.30 -18.39
N GLY A 36 -9.27 18.36 -18.23
CA GLY A 36 -8.41 19.36 -18.85
C GLY A 36 -8.19 19.14 -20.35
N PHE A 37 -8.63 18.01 -20.92
CA PHE A 37 -8.55 17.76 -22.36
C PHE A 37 -9.67 18.50 -23.10
N ASN A 38 -9.30 19.47 -23.93
CA ASN A 38 -10.22 20.36 -24.65
C ASN A 38 -10.06 20.35 -26.17
N LYS A 39 -9.20 19.48 -26.73
CA LYS A 39 -8.97 19.33 -28.17
C LYS A 39 -9.87 18.25 -28.77
N GLU A 40 -9.85 18.14 -30.10
CA GLU A 40 -10.43 16.99 -30.81
C GLU A 40 -9.74 15.69 -30.40
N ILE A 41 -10.51 14.61 -30.27
CA ILE A 41 -10.00 13.29 -29.91
C ILE A 41 -9.31 12.67 -31.13
N SER A 42 -8.01 12.94 -31.23
CA SER A 42 -7.11 12.33 -32.21
C SER A 42 -5.89 11.74 -31.50
N LEU A 43 -5.21 10.78 -32.13
CA LEU A 43 -4.02 10.17 -31.53
C LEU A 43 -2.93 11.21 -31.23
N SER A 44 -2.73 12.20 -32.10
CA SER A 44 -1.76 13.28 -31.89
C SER A 44 -2.08 14.11 -30.65
N ASN A 45 -3.31 14.61 -30.55
CA ASN A 45 -3.75 15.43 -29.41
C ASN A 45 -3.70 14.66 -28.09
N LEU A 46 -4.05 13.37 -28.11
CA LEU A 46 -3.98 12.51 -26.92
C LEU A 46 -2.54 12.24 -26.49
N ASN A 47 -1.61 12.04 -27.44
CA ASN A 47 -0.19 11.87 -27.13
C ASN A 47 0.37 13.15 -26.49
N GLU A 48 0.12 14.32 -27.07
CA GLU A 48 0.51 15.62 -26.48
C GLU A 48 -0.07 15.79 -25.07
N PHE A 49 -1.34 15.42 -24.89
CA PHE A 49 -1.99 15.49 -23.59
C PHE A 49 -1.28 14.59 -22.56
N ILE A 50 -0.96 13.34 -22.90
CA ILE A 50 -0.24 12.45 -21.99
C ILE A 50 1.18 12.97 -21.67
N VAL A 51 1.87 13.60 -22.64
CA VAL A 51 3.15 14.28 -22.39
C VAL A 51 2.97 15.41 -21.38
N SER A 52 1.96 16.26 -21.55
CA SER A 52 1.68 17.35 -20.60
C SER A 52 1.39 16.85 -19.17
N ILE A 53 0.72 15.69 -19.04
CA ILE A 53 0.51 15.02 -17.76
C ILE A 53 1.84 14.49 -17.20
N LYS A 54 2.72 13.95 -18.04
CA LYS A 54 4.01 13.42 -17.61
C LYS A 54 4.97 14.51 -17.11
N GLU A 55 4.90 15.70 -17.67
CA GLU A 55 5.70 16.86 -17.24
C GLU A 55 5.29 17.33 -15.85
N LYS A 56 3.99 17.30 -15.55
CA LYS A 56 3.44 17.78 -14.28
C LYS A 56 3.35 16.71 -13.19
N TYR A 57 3.22 15.43 -13.57
CA TYR A 57 2.91 14.34 -12.65
C TYR A 57 3.85 13.13 -12.74
N SER A 58 3.75 12.26 -11.74
CA SER A 58 4.58 11.06 -11.64
C SER A 58 4.34 10.09 -12.81
N TYR A 59 5.35 9.24 -13.08
CA TYR A 59 5.23 8.15 -14.06
C TYR A 59 4.01 7.26 -13.79
N SER A 60 3.80 6.86 -12.52
CA SER A 60 2.69 6.00 -12.12
C SER A 60 1.33 6.65 -12.37
N THR A 61 1.20 7.94 -12.07
CA THR A 61 -0.01 8.73 -12.34
C THR A 61 -0.28 8.79 -13.84
N THR A 62 0.74 9.15 -14.63
CA THR A 62 0.63 9.25 -16.09
C THR A 62 0.22 7.93 -16.73
N LYS A 63 0.86 6.82 -16.31
CA LYS A 63 0.53 5.46 -16.78
C LYS A 63 -0.91 5.09 -16.44
N LEU A 64 -1.39 5.47 -15.26
CA LEU A 64 -2.76 5.23 -14.84
C LEU A 64 -3.77 6.01 -15.70
N VAL A 65 -3.55 7.31 -15.89
CA VAL A 65 -4.41 8.18 -16.73
C VAL A 65 -4.45 7.65 -18.16
N LYS A 66 -3.29 7.36 -18.76
CA LYS A 66 -3.19 6.73 -20.09
C LYS A 66 -4.01 5.43 -20.16
N SER A 67 -3.88 4.57 -19.15
CA SER A 67 -4.61 3.30 -19.10
C SER A 67 -6.13 3.47 -18.94
N LEU A 68 -6.58 4.48 -18.21
CA LEU A 68 -7.99 4.83 -18.08
C LEU A 68 -8.56 5.32 -19.42
N ILE A 69 -7.84 6.22 -20.09
CA ILE A 69 -8.24 6.74 -21.41
C ILE A 69 -8.31 5.62 -22.44
N ASN A 70 -7.26 4.79 -22.56
CA ASN A 70 -7.27 3.68 -23.53
C ASN A 70 -8.43 2.70 -23.32
N ARG A 71 -8.75 2.37 -22.05
CA ARG A 71 -9.90 1.49 -21.75
C ARG A 71 -11.23 2.13 -22.10
N SER A 72 -11.35 3.44 -21.85
CA SER A 72 -12.57 4.19 -22.16
C SER A 72 -12.79 4.33 -23.67
N LEU A 73 -11.73 4.62 -24.43
CA LEU A 73 -11.77 4.70 -25.89
C LEU A 73 -12.05 3.33 -26.53
N ASN A 74 -11.50 2.26 -25.97
CA ASN A 74 -11.79 0.91 -26.47
C ASN A 74 -13.28 0.55 -26.31
N LEU A 75 -13.87 0.81 -25.14
CA LEU A 75 -15.30 0.59 -24.94
C LEU A 75 -16.15 1.48 -25.86
N ALA A 76 -15.74 2.74 -26.06
CA ALA A 76 -16.46 3.65 -26.95
C ALA A 76 -16.43 3.17 -28.41
N PHE A 77 -15.31 2.61 -28.87
CA PHE A 77 -15.23 1.99 -30.18
C PHE A 77 -16.11 0.74 -30.29
N GLU A 78 -16.07 -0.14 -29.28
CA GLU A 78 -16.91 -1.36 -29.22
C GLU A 78 -18.42 -1.02 -29.26
N ASN A 79 -18.81 0.11 -28.67
CA ASN A 79 -20.19 0.60 -28.67
C ASN A 79 -20.53 1.50 -29.89
N GLY A 80 -19.64 1.64 -30.87
CA GLY A 80 -19.87 2.44 -32.07
C GLY A 80 -19.88 3.96 -31.85
N LEU A 81 -19.44 4.45 -30.69
CA LEU A 81 -19.38 5.88 -30.36
C LEU A 81 -18.21 6.60 -31.02
N THR A 82 -17.18 5.86 -31.42
CA THR A 82 -16.06 6.36 -32.23
C THR A 82 -15.98 5.55 -33.52
N LYS A 83 -15.74 6.24 -34.65
CA LYS A 83 -15.63 5.58 -35.96
C LYS A 83 -14.39 4.69 -36.07
N GLU A 84 -13.32 5.08 -35.39
CA GLU A 84 -12.03 4.40 -35.43
C GLU A 84 -11.58 4.00 -34.03
N LYS A 85 -10.74 2.96 -33.97
CA LYS A 85 -10.11 2.50 -32.74
C LYS A 85 -8.87 3.33 -32.45
N ILE A 86 -8.93 4.15 -31.42
CA ILE A 86 -7.80 4.99 -30.99
C ILE A 86 -7.13 4.38 -29.75
N VAL A 87 -5.83 4.11 -29.84
CA VAL A 87 -5.02 3.59 -28.73
C VAL A 87 -3.77 4.42 -28.56
N ILE A 88 -3.60 5.01 -27.39
CA ILE A 88 -2.37 5.71 -27.04
C ILE A 88 -1.26 4.68 -26.82
N THR A 89 -0.27 4.63 -27.71
CA THR A 89 0.87 3.70 -27.64
C THR A 89 2.12 4.32 -27.01
N LEU A 90 2.15 5.64 -26.80
CA LEU A 90 3.31 6.40 -26.28
C LEU A 90 4.11 5.67 -25.18
N HIS A 91 5.38 5.38 -25.47
CA HIS A 91 6.28 4.73 -24.52
C HIS A 91 6.76 5.72 -23.45
N LEU A 92 6.33 5.51 -22.21
CA LEU A 92 6.79 6.29 -21.08
C LEU A 92 8.00 5.58 -20.43
N LYS A 93 9.11 6.28 -20.26
CA LYS A 93 10.26 5.78 -19.47
C LYS A 93 10.05 6.08 -17.99
N ASN A 94 10.31 5.10 -17.13
CA ASN A 94 10.38 5.32 -15.70
C ASN A 94 11.80 5.74 -15.31
N GLN A 95 12.03 7.03 -15.09
CA GLN A 95 13.37 7.56 -14.78
C GLN A 95 13.78 7.37 -13.31
N GLN A 96 12.89 6.92 -12.41
CA GLN A 96 13.20 6.76 -10.99
C GLN A 96 12.77 5.39 -10.45
N ILE A 97 13.71 4.46 -10.32
CA ILE A 97 13.54 3.30 -9.44
C ILE A 97 13.93 3.75 -8.03
N ARG A 98 12.96 4.16 -7.21
CA ARG A 98 13.23 4.46 -5.80
C ARG A 98 13.61 3.16 -5.09
N LYS A 99 14.82 3.09 -4.53
CA LYS A 99 15.23 2.00 -3.65
C LYS A 99 14.30 1.95 -2.44
N VAL A 100 13.90 0.75 -2.07
CA VAL A 100 13.07 0.54 -0.89
C VAL A 100 13.88 0.80 0.38
N GLN A 101 13.36 1.69 1.22
CA GLN A 101 14.02 2.09 2.45
C GLN A 101 13.39 1.38 3.65
N ALA A 102 14.21 0.59 4.33
CA ALA A 102 13.95 0.04 5.66
C ALA A 102 14.59 0.94 6.72
N LEU A 103 14.10 0.85 7.96
CA LEU A 103 14.71 1.51 9.12
C LEU A 103 16.06 0.86 9.41
N GLU A 104 17.03 1.66 9.83
CA GLU A 104 18.26 1.15 10.43
C GLU A 104 17.96 0.54 11.81
N LYS A 105 18.80 -0.39 12.28
CA LYS A 105 18.57 -1.10 13.56
C LYS A 105 18.52 -0.12 14.74
N GLN A 106 19.36 0.92 14.72
CA GLN A 106 19.38 1.95 15.75
C GLN A 106 18.11 2.81 15.73
N GLU A 107 17.65 3.23 14.55
CA GLU A 107 16.39 3.99 14.39
C GLU A 107 15.18 3.16 14.84
N GLN A 108 15.15 1.87 14.48
CA GLN A 108 14.13 0.94 14.94
C GLN A 108 14.13 0.82 16.47
N ALA A 109 15.28 0.61 17.10
CA ALA A 109 15.38 0.51 18.56
C ALA A 109 14.92 1.80 19.27
N LYS A 110 15.32 2.98 18.77
CA LYS A 110 14.83 4.27 19.29
C LYS A 110 13.31 4.38 19.24
N LEU A 111 12.71 3.98 18.12
CA LEU A 111 11.26 4.01 17.92
C LEU A 111 10.55 3.02 18.85
N GLU A 112 11.07 1.79 18.99
CA GLU A 112 10.52 0.78 19.89
C GLU A 112 10.54 1.24 21.36
N ASN A 113 11.69 1.70 21.84
CA ASN A 113 11.84 2.15 23.24
C ASN A 113 10.90 3.31 23.56
N TYR A 114 10.87 4.35 22.71
CA TYR A 114 10.01 5.51 22.94
C TYR A 114 8.53 5.12 23.04
N ILE A 115 8.05 4.22 22.18
CA ILE A 115 6.65 3.80 22.18
C ILE A 115 6.31 3.01 23.45
N LEU A 116 7.20 2.09 23.84
CA LEU A 116 7.01 1.26 25.03
C LEU A 116 7.01 2.11 26.32
N GLU A 117 7.87 3.12 26.42
CA GLU A 117 7.94 4.03 27.57
C GLU A 117 6.73 4.98 27.67
N ASN A 118 6.23 5.48 26.54
CA ASN A 118 5.13 6.46 26.54
C ASN A 118 3.74 5.80 26.63
N ASN A 119 3.64 4.49 26.36
CA ASN A 119 2.43 3.68 26.44
C ASN A 119 1.16 4.29 25.80
N LYS A 120 1.31 5.08 24.73
CA LYS A 120 0.16 5.67 24.01
C LYS A 120 -0.39 4.65 23.02
N ILE A 121 -1.59 4.13 23.27
CA ILE A 121 -2.27 3.09 22.48
C ILE A 121 -2.14 3.30 20.96
N TYR A 122 -2.38 4.52 20.48
CA TYR A 122 -2.32 4.77 19.04
C TYR A 122 -0.92 4.56 18.45
N TYR A 123 0.18 4.74 19.19
CA TYR A 123 1.52 4.46 18.66
C TYR A 123 1.80 2.96 18.52
N PHE A 124 1.09 2.08 19.23
CA PHE A 124 1.33 0.65 19.13
C PHE A 124 1.02 0.06 17.75
N GLY A 125 0.21 0.73 16.93
CA GLY A 125 0.00 0.31 15.54
C GLY A 125 1.27 0.39 14.69
N ILE A 126 2.25 1.22 15.06
CA ILE A 126 3.59 1.25 14.47
C ILE A 126 4.32 -0.07 14.80
N LEU A 127 4.29 -0.50 16.07
CA LEU A 127 4.90 -1.75 16.52
C LEU A 127 4.23 -2.97 15.90
N LEU A 128 2.88 -2.95 15.80
CA LEU A 128 2.14 -3.98 15.07
C LEU A 128 2.69 -4.11 13.64
N SER A 129 2.77 -3.01 12.89
CA SER A 129 3.30 -3.05 11.52
C SER A 129 4.75 -3.52 11.45
N LEU A 130 5.60 -3.10 12.40
CA LEU A 130 7.01 -3.53 12.47
C LEU A 130 7.18 -5.02 12.77
N TYR A 131 6.31 -5.60 13.59
CA TYR A 131 6.45 -7.00 14.03
C TYR A 131 5.67 -8.00 13.18
N THR A 132 4.77 -7.52 12.33
CA THR A 132 3.88 -8.39 11.53
C THR A 132 3.87 -8.06 10.03
N GLY A 133 4.43 -6.92 9.63
CA GLY A 133 4.37 -6.46 8.25
C GLY A 133 2.97 -6.03 7.78
N LEU A 134 2.03 -5.79 8.70
CA LEU A 134 0.70 -5.29 8.36
C LEU A 134 0.78 -3.95 7.61
N ARG A 135 -0.05 -3.79 6.58
CA ARG A 135 -0.26 -2.49 5.91
C ARG A 135 -1.05 -1.57 6.83
N LEU A 136 -0.91 -0.26 6.65
CA LEU A 136 -1.63 0.74 7.47
C LEU A 136 -3.13 0.46 7.58
N GLY A 137 -3.80 0.21 6.46
CA GLY A 137 -5.23 -0.08 6.46
C GLY A 137 -5.57 -1.36 7.21
N GLU A 138 -4.69 -2.36 7.22
CA GLU A 138 -4.88 -3.61 7.98
C GLU A 138 -4.69 -3.34 9.49
N VAL A 139 -3.67 -2.55 9.87
CA VAL A 139 -3.46 -2.11 11.27
C VAL A 139 -4.69 -1.39 11.82
N LEU A 140 -5.26 -0.47 11.04
CA LEU A 140 -6.43 0.33 11.44
C LEU A 140 -7.76 -0.43 11.36
N ALA A 141 -7.78 -1.59 10.69
CA ALA A 141 -8.95 -2.47 10.60
C ALA A 141 -8.93 -3.59 11.65
N LEU A 142 -7.78 -3.85 12.29
CA LEU A 142 -7.60 -4.99 13.17
C LEU A 142 -8.48 -4.87 14.42
N LYS A 143 -9.30 -5.89 14.68
CA LYS A 143 -10.17 -5.98 15.85
C LYS A 143 -9.69 -7.05 16.83
N TRP A 144 -10.14 -6.97 18.08
CA TRP A 144 -9.79 -7.94 19.12
C TRP A 144 -10.21 -9.37 18.76
N GLN A 145 -11.35 -9.55 18.09
CA GLN A 145 -11.83 -10.85 17.61
C GLN A 145 -10.88 -11.49 16.57
N ASN A 146 -10.03 -10.71 15.91
CA ASN A 146 -9.06 -11.22 14.95
C ASN A 146 -7.78 -11.75 15.63
N ILE A 147 -7.64 -11.64 16.95
CA ILE A 147 -6.46 -12.06 17.69
C ILE A 147 -6.78 -13.29 18.53
N ASP A 148 -6.25 -14.43 18.13
CA ASP A 148 -6.33 -15.67 18.88
C ASP A 148 -5.09 -15.82 19.76
N ILE A 149 -5.25 -15.44 21.03
CA ILE A 149 -4.19 -15.53 22.04
C ILE A 149 -3.83 -16.99 22.35
N LYS A 150 -4.79 -17.92 22.27
CA LYS A 150 -4.59 -19.33 22.62
C LYS A 150 -3.69 -20.00 21.58
N ASN A 151 -4.03 -19.83 20.30
CA ASN A 151 -3.27 -20.39 19.19
C ASN A 151 -2.11 -19.49 18.72
N LYS A 152 -1.98 -18.29 19.30
CA LYS A 152 -0.95 -17.28 18.97
C LYS A 152 -1.02 -16.86 17.50
N LEU A 153 -2.21 -16.51 17.01
CA LEU A 153 -2.45 -16.11 15.63
C LEU A 153 -3.16 -14.75 15.52
N ILE A 154 -2.81 -13.99 14.49
CA ILE A 154 -3.58 -12.82 14.03
C ILE A 154 -4.19 -13.16 12.67
N TYR A 155 -5.50 -13.07 12.57
CA TYR A 155 -6.24 -13.20 11.31
C TYR A 155 -6.36 -11.85 10.62
N VAL A 156 -5.86 -11.74 9.40
CA VAL A 156 -5.90 -10.51 8.62
C VAL A 156 -6.88 -10.67 7.47
N ASP A 157 -8.09 -10.14 7.62
CA ASP A 157 -9.19 -10.37 6.68
C ASP A 157 -9.86 -9.07 6.19
N LYS A 158 -9.41 -7.91 6.69
CA LYS A 158 -9.99 -6.59 6.45
C LYS A 158 -8.93 -5.53 6.27
N SER A 159 -9.29 -4.46 5.56
CA SER A 159 -8.45 -3.28 5.42
C SER A 159 -9.29 -2.02 5.32
N VAL A 160 -8.88 -1.00 6.06
CA VAL A 160 -9.45 0.34 6.01
C VAL A 160 -8.74 1.18 4.97
N GLY A 161 -9.54 1.83 4.12
CA GLY A 161 -9.09 2.82 3.18
C GLY A 161 -9.80 4.14 3.38
N THR A 162 -9.16 5.23 2.96
CA THR A 162 -9.78 6.55 2.97
C THR A 162 -9.91 7.07 1.54
N ILE A 163 -11.02 7.73 1.23
CA ILE A 163 -11.23 8.46 -0.03
C ILE A 163 -11.85 9.82 0.27
N SER A 164 -11.45 10.84 -0.50
CA SER A 164 -12.00 12.19 -0.38
C SER A 164 -13.12 12.34 -1.40
N GLN A 165 -14.30 12.80 -1.01
CA GLN A 165 -15.40 13.09 -1.93
C GLN A 165 -16.12 14.34 -1.43
N ASN A 166 -16.32 15.34 -2.30
CA ASN A 166 -17.01 16.59 -1.97
C ASN A 166 -16.49 17.25 -0.68
N HIS A 167 -15.15 17.37 -0.55
CA HIS A 167 -14.45 17.88 0.64
C HIS A 167 -14.67 17.07 1.95
N LYS A 168 -15.39 15.95 1.90
CA LYS A 168 -15.56 15.01 3.02
C LYS A 168 -14.64 13.80 2.84
N THR A 169 -14.09 13.31 3.94
CA THR A 169 -13.21 12.15 3.97
C THR A 169 -14.00 10.93 4.41
N LEU A 170 -14.22 9.97 3.52
CA LEU A 170 -14.93 8.72 3.79
C LEU A 170 -13.93 7.62 4.16
N THR A 171 -14.21 6.93 5.27
CA THR A 171 -13.52 5.72 5.69
C THR A 171 -14.30 4.52 5.16
N ILE A 172 -13.65 3.67 4.37
CA ILE A 172 -14.23 2.47 3.78
C ILE A 172 -13.47 1.27 4.33
N GLU A 173 -14.15 0.44 5.11
CA GLU A 173 -13.69 -0.90 5.42
C GLU A 173 -14.01 -1.81 4.24
N SER A 174 -13.05 -2.61 3.81
CA SER A 174 -13.23 -3.52 2.69
C SER A 174 -12.47 -4.82 2.91
N SER A 175 -12.96 -5.89 2.30
CA SER A 175 -12.16 -7.10 2.13
C SER A 175 -10.85 -6.76 1.41
N PRO A 176 -9.73 -7.43 1.74
CA PRO A 176 -8.45 -7.20 1.11
C PRO A 176 -8.51 -7.27 -0.41
N LYS A 177 -7.59 -6.58 -1.09
CA LYS A 177 -7.61 -6.44 -2.55
C LYS A 177 -7.47 -7.77 -3.30
N THR A 178 -6.93 -8.81 -2.67
CA THR A 178 -6.70 -10.14 -3.25
C THR A 178 -6.95 -11.22 -2.20
N GLN A 179 -7.32 -12.44 -2.62
CA GLN A 179 -7.45 -13.60 -1.72
C GLN A 179 -6.17 -13.84 -0.90
N SER A 180 -5.00 -13.67 -1.53
CA SER A 180 -3.68 -13.80 -0.89
C SER A 180 -3.41 -12.78 0.22
N SER A 181 -4.24 -11.76 0.37
CA SER A 181 -4.11 -10.78 1.45
C SER A 181 -4.85 -11.23 2.71
N ILE A 182 -5.79 -12.19 2.58
CA ILE A 182 -6.37 -12.93 3.69
C ILE A 182 -5.33 -13.93 4.16
N ARG A 183 -4.84 -13.78 5.40
CA ARG A 183 -3.73 -14.57 5.91
C ARG A 183 -3.71 -14.62 7.42
N GLU A 184 -2.96 -15.58 7.93
CA GLU A 184 -2.65 -15.75 9.33
C GLU A 184 -1.21 -15.29 9.59
N ILE A 185 -1.01 -14.60 10.70
CA ILE A 185 0.32 -14.16 11.15
C ILE A 185 0.59 -14.76 12.52
N PRO A 186 1.59 -15.65 12.66
CA PRO A 186 2.03 -16.15 13.96
C PRO A 186 2.51 -15.02 14.88
N ILE A 187 2.08 -15.07 16.14
CA ILE A 187 2.42 -14.07 17.16
C ILE A 187 3.70 -14.48 17.87
N SER A 188 4.73 -13.63 17.77
CA SER A 188 5.95 -13.78 18.58
C SER A 188 5.68 -13.47 20.06
N LYS A 189 6.52 -13.98 20.97
CA LYS A 189 6.40 -13.70 22.42
C LYS A 189 6.35 -12.20 22.71
N LYS A 190 7.23 -11.41 22.09
CA LYS A 190 7.29 -9.94 22.24
C LYS A 190 5.98 -9.27 21.82
N LEU A 191 5.36 -9.74 20.73
CA LEU A 191 4.08 -9.22 20.27
C LEU A 191 2.93 -9.64 21.19
N LEU A 192 2.97 -10.84 21.76
CA LEU A 192 1.97 -11.31 22.72
C LEU A 192 1.96 -10.44 23.99
N ASP A 193 3.13 -10.10 24.52
CA ASP A 193 3.26 -9.23 25.69
C ASP A 193 2.72 -7.82 25.38
N LEU A 194 2.99 -7.32 24.17
CA LEU A 194 2.43 -6.07 23.66
C LEU A 194 0.90 -6.08 23.61
N ILE A 195 0.31 -7.15 23.06
CA ILE A 195 -1.14 -7.33 22.92
C ILE A 195 -1.81 -7.38 24.29
N LYS A 196 -1.17 -8.02 25.29
CA LYS A 196 -1.70 -8.07 26.67
C LYS A 196 -1.79 -6.67 27.27
N VAL A 197 -0.78 -5.82 27.10
CA VAL A 197 -0.80 -4.43 27.57
C VAL A 197 -1.95 -3.66 26.92
N LEU A 198 -2.12 -3.79 25.60
CA LEU A 198 -3.20 -3.12 24.87
C LEU A 198 -4.61 -3.58 25.30
N ARG A 199 -4.75 -4.85 25.69
CA ARG A 199 -6.06 -5.45 26.02
C ARG A 199 -6.56 -5.08 27.41
N GLN A 200 -5.75 -4.46 28.27
CA GLN A 200 -6.15 -4.15 29.65
C GLN A 200 -7.31 -3.14 29.75
N ASN A 201 -7.52 -2.27 28.76
CA ASN A 201 -8.62 -1.30 28.74
C ASN A 201 -9.18 -1.10 27.32
N PRO A 202 -9.94 -2.06 26.77
CA PRO A 202 -10.45 -1.95 25.42
C PRO A 202 -11.61 -0.94 25.41
N LYS A 203 -11.37 0.24 24.82
CA LYS A 203 -12.42 1.26 24.60
C LYS A 203 -13.22 1.03 23.30
N SER A 204 -12.90 -0.03 22.56
CA SER A 204 -13.44 -0.32 21.22
C SER A 204 -13.14 -1.76 20.81
N ASP A 205 -13.88 -2.26 19.82
CA ASP A 205 -13.57 -3.51 19.11
C ASP A 205 -12.22 -3.44 18.37
N TYR A 206 -11.82 -2.25 17.93
CA TYR A 206 -10.54 -2.04 17.24
C TYR A 206 -9.38 -2.05 18.22
N VAL A 207 -8.28 -2.69 17.81
CA VAL A 207 -7.04 -2.76 18.60
C VAL A 207 -6.37 -1.38 18.68
N ILE A 208 -6.43 -0.61 17.60
CA ILE A 208 -5.82 0.73 17.51
C ILE A 208 -6.91 1.78 17.35
N VAL A 209 -6.98 2.69 18.33
CA VAL A 209 -7.95 3.80 18.40
C VAL A 209 -7.28 5.11 18.76
N SER A 210 -7.93 6.23 18.46
CA SER A 210 -7.49 7.56 18.91
C SER A 210 -7.66 7.71 20.43
N HIS A 211 -7.14 8.80 20.98
CA HIS A 211 -7.23 9.12 22.42
C HIS A 211 -8.66 9.11 22.98
N ASN A 212 -9.65 9.44 22.13
CA ASN A 212 -11.08 9.43 22.45
C ASN A 212 -11.80 8.10 22.10
N GLY A 213 -11.06 7.03 21.80
CA GLY A 213 -11.62 5.69 21.53
C GLY A 213 -12.22 5.50 20.13
N LYS A 214 -12.13 6.51 19.25
CA LYS A 214 -12.67 6.44 17.88
C LYS A 214 -11.68 5.82 16.89
N GLN A 215 -12.19 5.39 15.74
CA GLN A 215 -11.36 4.89 14.65
C GLN A 215 -10.49 6.01 14.08
N ILE A 216 -9.21 5.72 13.84
CA ILE A 216 -8.26 6.71 13.31
C ILE A 216 -8.31 6.71 11.78
N GLN A 217 -8.36 7.91 11.19
CA GLN A 217 -8.21 8.05 9.75
C GLN A 217 -6.77 7.79 9.30
N SER A 218 -6.60 7.15 8.14
CA SER A 218 -5.26 6.78 7.63
C SER A 218 -4.32 7.96 7.50
N ARG A 219 -4.79 9.11 7.01
CA ARG A 219 -3.97 10.33 6.86
C ARG A 219 -3.52 10.89 8.20
N ALA A 220 -4.42 10.95 9.18
CA ALA A 220 -4.09 11.41 10.53
C ALA A 220 -3.04 10.50 11.19
N TYR A 221 -3.17 9.19 11.00
CA TYR A 221 -2.21 8.22 11.53
C TYR A 221 -0.83 8.35 10.86
N GLN A 222 -0.78 8.49 9.55
CA GLN A 222 0.48 8.77 8.82
C GLN A 222 1.14 10.05 9.31
N LYS A 223 0.37 11.11 9.49
CA LYS A 223 0.89 12.38 10.00
C LYS A 223 1.44 12.23 11.41
N SER A 224 0.76 11.47 12.26
CA SER A 224 1.24 11.17 13.61
C SER A 224 2.56 10.39 13.59
N PHE A 225 2.72 9.43 12.68
CA PHE A 225 3.97 8.71 12.50
C PHE A 225 5.10 9.64 12.02
N GLU A 226 4.86 10.48 11.01
CA GLU A 226 5.83 11.47 10.54
C GLU A 226 6.29 12.42 11.65
N ASN A 227 5.35 12.91 12.46
CA ASN A 227 5.64 13.80 13.59
C ASN A 227 6.48 13.08 14.65
N LEU A 228 6.22 11.79 14.90
CA LEU A 228 7.01 10.99 15.82
C LEU A 228 8.45 10.81 15.31
N LEU A 229 8.64 10.50 14.02
CA LEU A 229 9.99 10.39 13.44
C LEU A 229 10.77 11.70 13.60
N LYS A 230 10.13 12.84 13.30
CA LYS A 230 10.73 14.17 13.50
C LYS A 230 11.14 14.41 14.96
N LYS A 231 10.25 14.07 15.90
CA LYS A 231 10.51 14.21 17.34
C LYS A 231 11.73 13.39 17.79
N LEU A 232 11.92 12.21 17.20
CA LEU A 232 13.02 11.31 17.54
C LEU A 232 14.29 11.56 16.72
N HIS A 233 14.31 12.60 15.89
CA HIS A 233 15.40 12.89 14.95
C HIS A 233 15.73 11.70 14.04
N ILE A 234 14.71 10.91 13.67
CA ILE A 234 14.82 9.83 12.70
C ILE A 234 14.51 10.43 11.32
N LYS A 235 15.24 10.01 10.29
CA LYS A 235 14.98 10.50 8.93
C LYS A 235 13.55 10.13 8.48
N HIS A 236 13.06 10.83 7.48
CA HIS A 236 11.68 10.67 7.04
C HIS A 236 11.45 9.29 6.40
N TYR A 237 10.46 8.56 6.94
CA TYR A 237 9.96 7.30 6.39
C TYR A 237 8.44 7.38 6.20
N GLY A 238 7.95 6.87 5.08
CA GLY A 238 6.51 6.62 4.93
C GLY A 238 6.09 5.43 5.78
N PHE A 239 4.83 5.37 6.21
CA PHE A 239 4.35 4.26 7.08
C PHE A 239 4.61 2.86 6.50
N HIS A 240 4.57 2.71 5.17
CA HIS A 240 4.84 1.43 4.51
C HIS A 240 6.28 0.94 4.68
N SER A 241 7.21 1.83 5.04
CA SER A 241 8.59 1.45 5.38
C SER A 241 8.68 0.54 6.60
N LEU A 242 7.73 0.57 7.53
CA LEU A 242 7.70 -0.37 8.66
C LEU A 242 7.57 -1.82 8.19
N ARG A 243 6.70 -2.06 7.21
CA ARG A 243 6.57 -3.36 6.53
C ARG A 243 7.81 -3.70 5.71
N HIS A 244 8.48 -2.71 5.12
CA HIS A 244 9.77 -2.94 4.48
C HIS A 244 10.82 -3.40 5.49
N THR A 245 10.90 -2.74 6.65
CA THR A 245 11.76 -3.14 7.77
C THR A 245 11.46 -4.57 8.21
N PHE A 246 10.19 -4.93 8.44
CA PHE A 246 9.81 -6.30 8.80
C PHE A 246 10.37 -7.35 7.81
N ALA A 247 10.13 -7.15 6.51
CA ALA A 247 10.63 -8.04 5.47
C ALA A 247 12.16 -8.10 5.43
N THR A 248 12.83 -6.95 5.56
CA THR A 248 14.30 -6.87 5.61
C THR A 248 14.84 -7.63 6.82
N ARG A 249 14.22 -7.55 8.00
CA ARG A 249 14.65 -8.30 9.18
C ARG A 249 14.46 -9.80 9.01
N LEU A 250 13.38 -10.26 8.39
CA LEU A 250 13.20 -11.68 8.08
C LEU A 250 14.29 -12.19 7.12
N LEU A 251 14.63 -11.41 6.10
CA LEU A 251 15.71 -11.74 5.16
C LEU A 251 17.09 -11.76 5.83
N GLU A 252 17.38 -10.79 6.70
CA GLU A 252 18.62 -10.78 7.50
C GLU A 252 18.74 -12.04 8.37
N ASN A 253 17.60 -12.56 8.84
CA ASN A 253 17.50 -13.82 9.59
C ASN A 253 17.40 -15.07 8.68
N LYS A 254 17.66 -14.93 7.37
CA LYS A 254 17.69 -16.02 6.38
C LYS A 254 16.37 -16.78 6.23
N VAL A 255 15.24 -16.15 6.57
CA VAL A 255 13.92 -16.72 6.25
C VAL A 255 13.74 -16.74 4.74
N ASP A 256 13.16 -17.82 4.22
CA ASP A 256 12.99 -17.98 2.78
C ASP A 256 11.96 -16.98 2.20
N ILE A 257 12.13 -16.64 0.93
CA ILE A 257 11.34 -15.59 0.26
C ILE A 257 9.86 -15.94 0.17
N LYS A 258 9.53 -17.24 0.08
CA LYS A 258 8.16 -17.72 -0.04
C LYS A 258 7.40 -17.50 1.26
N THR A 259 7.98 -17.89 2.39
CA THR A 259 7.45 -17.61 3.73
C THR A 259 7.28 -16.11 3.96
N ILE A 260 8.28 -15.29 3.60
CA ILE A 260 8.19 -13.82 3.73
C ILE A 260 7.05 -13.28 2.86
N SER A 261 6.91 -13.77 1.62
CA SER A 261 5.84 -13.37 0.71
C SER A 261 4.45 -13.69 1.27
N GLU A 262 4.29 -14.84 1.93
CA GLU A 262 3.04 -15.28 2.55
C GLU A 262 2.70 -14.45 3.79
N LEU A 263 3.65 -14.24 4.69
CA LEU A 263 3.49 -13.36 5.87
C LEU A 263 3.12 -11.92 5.46
N LEU A 264 3.67 -11.45 4.34
CA LEU A 264 3.34 -10.16 3.78
C LEU A 264 1.99 -10.17 3.03
N GLY A 265 1.50 -11.32 2.56
CA GLY A 265 0.32 -11.38 1.70
C GLY A 265 0.56 -10.72 0.34
N HIS A 266 1.70 -11.03 -0.30
CA HIS A 266 1.95 -10.67 -1.70
C HIS A 266 1.35 -11.75 -2.62
N SER A 267 0.54 -11.33 -3.59
CA SER A 267 -0.02 -12.23 -4.60
C SER A 267 1.03 -12.77 -5.57
N ASN A 268 2.19 -12.12 -5.66
CA ASN A 268 3.31 -12.57 -6.46
C ASN A 268 4.62 -12.48 -5.64
N PRO A 269 5.31 -13.61 -5.37
CA PRO A 269 6.58 -13.64 -4.66
C PRO A 269 7.69 -12.78 -5.29
N SER A 270 7.65 -12.56 -6.61
CA SER A 270 8.57 -11.65 -7.32
C SER A 270 8.52 -10.22 -6.76
N ILE A 271 7.42 -9.81 -6.14
CA ILE A 271 7.34 -8.52 -5.44
C ILE A 271 8.33 -8.46 -4.29
N THR A 272 8.46 -9.54 -3.52
CA THR A 272 9.43 -9.64 -2.42
C THR A 272 10.85 -9.74 -2.98
N LEU A 273 11.06 -10.61 -3.97
CA LEU A 273 12.37 -10.81 -4.61
C LEU A 273 12.92 -9.49 -5.18
N ASN A 274 12.17 -8.83 -6.07
CA ASN A 274 12.61 -7.61 -6.76
C ASN A 274 12.81 -6.41 -5.82
N ARG A 275 12.18 -6.45 -4.65
CA ARG A 275 12.17 -5.33 -3.71
C ARG A 275 13.26 -5.41 -2.66
N TYR A 276 13.64 -6.60 -2.24
CA TYR A 276 14.53 -6.79 -1.10
C TYR A 276 15.76 -7.64 -1.39
N VAL A 277 15.74 -8.43 -2.47
CA VAL A 277 16.90 -9.24 -2.85
C VAL A 277 17.77 -8.43 -3.77
N HIS A 278 18.73 -7.73 -3.17
CA HIS A 278 19.89 -7.21 -3.88
C HIS A 278 21.09 -8.06 -3.49
N THR A 279 21.45 -9.01 -4.35
CA THR A 279 22.67 -9.80 -4.16
C THR A 279 23.89 -8.95 -4.54
N ASN A 280 24.69 -8.53 -3.56
CA ASN A 280 26.05 -8.07 -3.83
C ASN A 280 27.01 -9.28 -3.95
N ILE A 281 28.23 -9.04 -4.43
CA ILE A 281 29.24 -10.09 -4.62
C ILE A 281 29.64 -10.77 -3.29
N GLU A 282 29.63 -10.05 -2.17
CA GLU A 282 29.98 -10.60 -0.86
C GLU A 282 28.94 -11.61 -0.36
N ASN A 283 27.66 -11.32 -0.57
CA ASN A 283 26.57 -12.26 -0.28
C ASN A 283 26.69 -13.53 -1.13
N LYS A 284 27.07 -13.39 -2.41
CA LYS A 284 27.35 -14.54 -3.29
C LYS A 284 28.55 -15.35 -2.78
N ARG A 285 29.66 -14.70 -2.40
CA ARG A 285 30.84 -15.37 -1.82
C ARG A 285 30.51 -16.13 -0.53
N ARG A 286 29.78 -15.51 0.41
CA ARG A 286 29.33 -16.17 1.64
C ARG A 286 28.40 -17.35 1.38
N ALA A 287 27.57 -17.28 0.34
CA ALA A 287 26.70 -18.39 -0.04
C ALA A 287 27.54 -19.57 -0.58
N MET A 288 28.50 -19.29 -1.47
CA MET A 288 29.42 -20.31 -1.99
C MET A 288 30.24 -20.99 -0.90
N GLN A 289 30.71 -20.23 0.10
CA GLN A 289 31.46 -20.78 1.24
C GLN A 289 30.64 -21.73 2.15
N LYS A 290 29.30 -21.73 2.06
CA LYS A 290 28.44 -22.62 2.84
C LYS A 290 28.17 -23.95 2.15
N ILE A 291 28.55 -24.11 0.89
CA ILE A 291 28.40 -25.38 0.18
C ILE A 291 29.35 -26.37 0.84
N LYS A 292 28.79 -27.39 1.47
CA LYS A 292 29.55 -28.56 1.91
C LYS A 292 29.55 -29.54 0.74
N PHE A 293 30.73 -29.79 0.19
CA PHE A 293 30.91 -30.87 -0.78
C PHE A 293 30.91 -32.20 -0.01
N ALA A 294 30.24 -33.20 -0.56
CA ALA A 294 30.36 -34.56 -0.07
C ALA A 294 31.79 -35.03 -0.41
N VAL A 295 32.67 -34.99 0.57
CA VAL A 295 33.96 -35.70 0.59
C VAL A 295 33.86 -36.73 1.68
#